data_AF-A0AA37HMG9-F1
#
_entry.id   AF-A0AA37HMG9-F1
#
_cell.length_a   1.000
_cell.length_b   1.000
_cell.length_c   1.000
_cell.angle_alpha   90.00
_cell.angle_beta   90.00
_cell.angle_gamma   90.00
#
_symmetry.space_group_name_H-M   'P 1'
#
loop_
_entity.id
_entity.type
_entity.pdbx_description
1 polymer ?
#
loop_
_entity_poly.entity_id
_entity_poly.type
_entity_poly.pdbx_seq_one_letter_code
_entity_poly.pdbx_strand_id
1 'polypeptide(L)'
;MVAGEVKALSAQTAKATDEIRARLTALQGELSAMHDAVEHSRAAVTAGSEVMTRVNARVETESAAVAAAASEMRAMVGIMEQQITATGEIAANVGNIAAGTEKSRREIGDAIGRLDALEGMSRSLLDRQPGDARLVRLGRLPADCAAWRRRLASCLVGLMQVHEAAAVAVKPDPEMPTAVHAALSEAGAKADAMAAHVRAAAWGEAAGAFQAFEAHLAEAIKAAETAFARAA
;
A
#
# COMPACT_ATOMS: atom_id res chain seq x y z
N MET A 1 19.81 -111.65 60.55
CA MET A 1 20.01 -111.12 59.18
C MET A 1 18.90 -110.15 58.79
N VAL A 2 17.63 -110.56 58.88
CA VAL A 2 16.44 -109.74 58.52
C VAL A 2 16.36 -108.37 59.23
N ALA A 3 16.75 -108.26 60.51
CA ALA A 3 16.70 -106.98 61.24
C ALA A 3 17.67 -105.90 60.70
N GLY A 4 18.79 -106.31 60.09
CA GLY A 4 19.76 -105.39 59.48
C GLY A 4 19.29 -104.83 58.14
N GLU A 5 18.66 -105.67 57.32
CA GLU A 5 18.04 -105.27 56.04
C GLU A 5 16.83 -104.36 56.24
N VAL A 6 15.97 -104.65 57.24
CA VAL A 6 14.83 -103.78 57.56
C VAL A 6 15.29 -102.41 58.07
N LYS A 7 16.39 -102.36 58.84
CA LYS A 7 16.99 -101.10 59.29
C LYS A 7 17.63 -100.32 58.14
N ALA A 8 18.31 -101.00 57.20
CA ALA A 8 18.88 -100.38 56.00
C ALA A 8 17.79 -99.86 55.06
N LEU A 9 16.71 -100.62 54.85
CA LEU A 9 15.55 -100.22 54.05
C LEU A 9 14.81 -99.03 54.67
N SER A 10 14.70 -98.99 55.99
CA SER A 10 14.11 -97.85 56.70
C SER A 10 14.98 -96.59 56.56
N ALA A 11 16.31 -96.73 56.67
CA ALA A 11 17.24 -95.61 56.46
C ALA A 11 17.22 -95.10 55.00
N GLN A 12 17.10 -96.01 54.03
CA GLN A 12 16.98 -95.67 52.61
C GLN A 12 15.64 -95.00 52.30
N THR A 13 14.54 -95.49 52.88
CA THR A 13 13.22 -94.87 52.79
C THR A 13 13.21 -93.48 53.42
N ALA A 14 13.86 -93.30 54.57
CA ALA A 14 14.00 -92.00 55.21
C ALA A 14 14.76 -91.00 54.32
N LYS A 15 15.91 -91.43 53.76
CA LYS A 15 16.70 -90.61 52.84
C LYS A 15 15.92 -90.23 51.57
N ALA A 16 15.21 -91.18 50.97
CA ALA A 16 14.36 -90.92 49.80
C ALA A 16 13.24 -89.94 50.13
N THR A 17 12.68 -90.02 51.34
CA THR A 17 11.65 -89.09 51.81
C THR A 17 12.23 -87.67 51.97
N ASP A 18 13.45 -87.53 52.47
CA ASP A 18 14.13 -86.23 52.58
C ASP A 18 14.47 -85.63 51.20
N GLU A 19 14.89 -86.47 50.24
CA GLU A 19 15.13 -86.05 48.85
C GLU A 19 13.84 -85.59 48.14
N ILE A 20 12.74 -86.33 48.32
CA ILE A 20 11.42 -85.94 47.81
C ILE A 20 10.99 -84.61 48.45
N ARG A 21 11.21 -84.44 49.76
CA ARG A 21 10.89 -83.20 50.46
C ARG A 21 11.70 -82.03 49.91
N ALA A 22 13.01 -82.19 49.68
CA ALA A 22 13.86 -81.17 49.09
C ALA A 22 13.42 -80.79 47.66
N ARG A 23 13.05 -81.78 46.83
CA ARG A 23 12.52 -81.52 45.47
C ARG A 23 11.18 -80.80 45.51
N LEU A 24 10.27 -81.18 46.40
CA LEU A 24 8.99 -80.49 46.60
C LEU A 24 9.20 -79.03 47.01
N THR A 25 10.14 -78.76 47.93
CA THR A 25 10.50 -77.40 48.33
C THR A 25 11.06 -76.60 47.15
N ALA A 26 11.93 -77.18 46.33
CA ALA A 26 12.46 -76.51 45.14
C ALA A 26 11.36 -76.20 44.11
N LEU A 27 10.49 -77.17 43.82
CA LEU A 27 9.40 -77.04 42.85
C LEU A 27 8.35 -76.02 43.32
N GLN A 28 8.08 -75.95 44.63
CA GLN A 28 7.27 -74.87 45.22
C GLN A 28 7.92 -73.49 45.05
N GLY A 29 9.25 -73.40 45.20
CA GLY A 29 9.99 -72.17 44.93
C GLY A 29 9.91 -71.72 43.47
N GLU A 30 10.10 -72.65 42.53
CA GLU A 30 9.97 -72.38 41.09
C GLU A 30 8.55 -71.98 40.69
N LEU A 31 7.52 -72.64 41.24
CA LEU A 31 6.13 -72.27 41.03
C LEU A 31 5.81 -70.88 41.57
N SER A 32 6.37 -70.50 42.72
CA SER A 32 6.24 -69.14 43.27
C SER A 32 6.85 -68.10 42.33
N ALA A 33 8.07 -68.35 41.84
CA ALA A 33 8.74 -67.46 40.89
C ALA A 33 7.97 -67.34 39.56
N MET A 34 7.39 -68.45 39.08
CA MET A 34 6.57 -68.45 37.86
C MET A 34 5.26 -67.67 38.07
N HIS A 35 4.62 -67.81 39.23
CA HIS A 35 3.44 -67.03 39.58
C HIS A 35 3.75 -65.52 39.59
N ASP A 36 4.86 -65.12 40.22
CA ASP A 36 5.29 -63.72 40.26
C ASP A 36 5.60 -63.17 38.86
N ALA A 37 6.24 -63.96 38.01
CA ALA A 37 6.52 -63.59 36.62
C ALA A 37 5.23 -63.42 35.78
N VAL A 38 4.22 -64.27 36.01
CA VAL A 38 2.91 -64.18 35.34
C VAL A 38 2.15 -62.94 35.81
N GLU A 39 2.15 -62.64 37.12
CA GLU A 39 1.55 -61.41 37.64
C GLU A 39 2.25 -60.15 37.10
N HIS A 40 3.59 -60.16 37.04
CA HIS A 40 4.35 -59.07 36.42
C HIS A 40 4.02 -58.91 34.92
N SER A 41 3.90 -60.01 34.19
CA SER A 41 3.52 -60.00 32.77
C SER A 41 2.11 -59.45 32.57
N ARG A 42 1.16 -59.82 33.44
CA ARG A 42 -0.20 -59.28 33.43
C ARG A 42 -0.23 -57.78 33.70
N ALA A 43 0.52 -57.31 34.70
CA ALA A 43 0.64 -55.90 35.00
C ALA A 43 1.23 -55.11 33.81
N ALA A 44 2.29 -55.64 33.18
CA ALA A 44 2.90 -55.04 32.01
C ALA A 44 1.95 -54.98 30.80
N VAL A 45 1.18 -56.03 30.53
CA VAL A 45 0.18 -56.05 29.46
C VAL A 45 -0.93 -55.03 29.72
N THR A 46 -1.43 -54.92 30.95
CA THR A 46 -2.44 -53.92 31.32
C THR A 46 -1.90 -52.50 31.11
N ALA A 47 -0.68 -52.20 31.58
CA ALA A 47 -0.04 -50.91 31.36
C ALA A 47 0.17 -50.61 29.87
N GLY A 48 0.56 -51.61 29.08
CA GLY A 48 0.71 -51.49 27.63
C GLY A 48 -0.61 -51.18 26.93
N SER A 49 -1.71 -51.81 27.35
CA SER A 49 -3.07 -51.55 26.83
C SER A 49 -3.52 -50.11 27.12
N GLU A 50 -3.26 -49.61 28.33
CA GLU A 50 -3.56 -48.22 28.69
C GLU A 50 -2.73 -47.22 27.86
N VAL A 51 -1.45 -47.50 27.63
CA VAL A 51 -0.58 -46.68 26.76
C VAL A 51 -1.14 -46.64 25.34
N MET A 52 -1.51 -47.80 24.77
CA MET A 52 -2.06 -47.86 23.42
C MET A 52 -3.39 -47.12 23.30
N THR A 53 -4.24 -47.19 24.32
CA THR A 53 -5.49 -46.43 24.37
C THR A 53 -5.23 -44.92 24.31
N ARG A 54 -4.22 -44.43 25.06
CA ARG A 54 -3.83 -43.01 25.01
C ARG A 54 -3.23 -42.60 23.67
N VAL A 55 -2.41 -43.46 23.06
CA VAL A 55 -1.84 -43.22 21.73
C VAL A 55 -2.95 -43.12 20.69
N ASN A 56 -3.93 -44.03 20.72
CA ASN A 56 -5.04 -44.02 19.77
C ASN A 56 -5.87 -42.73 19.88
N ALA A 57 -6.21 -42.30 21.09
CA ALA A 57 -6.92 -41.04 21.31
C ALA A 57 -6.13 -39.82 20.81
N ARG A 58 -4.80 -39.84 20.94
CA ARG A 58 -3.95 -38.76 20.43
C ARG A 58 -3.88 -38.74 18.91
N VAL A 59 -3.78 -39.91 18.26
CA VAL A 59 -3.82 -40.04 16.81
C VAL A 59 -5.15 -39.56 16.23
N GLU A 60 -6.27 -39.87 16.89
CA GLU A 60 -7.60 -39.36 16.49
C GLU A 60 -7.66 -37.82 16.57
N THR A 61 -7.12 -37.25 17.66
CA THR A 61 -7.08 -35.79 17.85
C THR A 61 -6.19 -35.10 16.80
N GLU A 62 -5.00 -35.65 16.54
CA GLU A 62 -4.08 -35.11 15.52
C GLU A 62 -4.68 -35.25 14.12
N SER A 63 -5.37 -36.36 13.83
CA SER A 63 -6.06 -36.56 12.55
C SER A 63 -7.18 -35.53 12.35
N ALA A 64 -7.95 -35.22 13.39
CA ALA A 64 -8.96 -34.17 13.35
C ALA A 64 -8.34 -32.78 13.11
N ALA A 65 -7.20 -32.48 13.75
CA ALA A 65 -6.49 -31.23 13.55
C ALA A 65 -5.95 -31.08 12.11
N VAL A 66 -5.40 -32.16 11.54
CA VAL A 66 -4.95 -32.18 10.13
C VAL A 66 -6.13 -31.97 9.17
N ALA A 67 -7.28 -32.61 9.43
CA ALA A 67 -8.47 -32.42 8.62
C ALA A 67 -9.00 -30.97 8.67
N ALA A 68 -8.97 -30.33 9.84
CA ALA A 68 -9.32 -28.93 10.00
C ALA A 68 -8.37 -28.01 9.23
N ALA A 69 -7.06 -28.20 9.37
CA ALA A 69 -6.04 -27.43 8.65
C ALA A 69 -6.19 -27.57 7.12
N ALA A 70 -6.49 -28.77 6.62
CA ALA A 70 -6.76 -28.98 5.20
C ALA A 70 -8.04 -28.27 4.72
N SER A 71 -9.05 -28.16 5.60
CA SER A 71 -10.27 -27.39 5.31
C SER A 71 -10.00 -25.89 5.22
N GLU A 72 -9.24 -25.34 6.18
CA GLU A 72 -8.84 -23.94 6.17
C GLU A 72 -7.98 -23.60 4.94
N MET A 73 -7.07 -24.49 4.55
CA MET A 73 -6.25 -24.30 3.36
C MET A 73 -7.10 -24.22 2.08
N ARG A 74 -8.14 -25.05 1.96
CA ARG A 74 -9.09 -24.95 0.83
C ARG A 74 -9.88 -23.64 0.83
N ALA A 75 -10.27 -23.15 2.01
CA ALA A 75 -10.92 -21.86 2.12
C ALA A 75 -9.98 -20.71 1.71
N MET A 76 -8.71 -20.76 2.13
CA MET A 76 -7.69 -19.79 1.72
C MET A 76 -7.46 -19.78 0.21
N VAL A 77 -7.44 -20.96 -0.45
CA VAL A 77 -7.34 -21.03 -1.92
C VAL A 77 -8.50 -20.28 -2.58
N GLY A 78 -9.74 -20.45 -2.10
CA GLY A 78 -10.89 -19.71 -2.63
C GLY A 78 -10.76 -18.19 -2.45
N ILE A 79 -10.25 -17.74 -1.29
CA ILE A 79 -9.96 -16.31 -1.05
C ILE A 79 -8.86 -15.81 -2.00
N MET A 80 -7.81 -16.60 -2.24
CA MET A 80 -6.73 -16.21 -3.15
C MET A 80 -7.22 -16.08 -4.60
N GLU A 81 -8.11 -16.97 -5.07
CA GLU A 81 -8.74 -16.85 -6.39
C GLU A 81 -9.57 -15.55 -6.52
N GLN A 82 -10.32 -15.20 -5.47
CA GLN A 82 -11.04 -13.92 -5.41
C GLN A 82 -10.08 -12.73 -5.42
N GLN A 83 -8.97 -12.80 -4.68
CA GLN A 83 -7.96 -11.74 -4.65
C GLN A 83 -7.26 -11.57 -6.00
N ILE A 84 -6.96 -12.66 -6.73
CA ILE A 84 -6.39 -12.60 -8.08
C ILE A 84 -7.36 -11.87 -9.02
N THR A 85 -8.65 -12.22 -8.96
CA THR A 85 -9.69 -11.60 -9.77
C THR A 85 -9.81 -10.10 -9.45
N ALA A 86 -9.95 -9.75 -8.18
CA ALA A 86 -10.05 -8.35 -7.73
C ALA A 86 -8.80 -7.54 -8.12
N THR A 87 -7.60 -8.12 -8.00
CA THR A 87 -6.35 -7.46 -8.41
C THR A 87 -6.30 -7.23 -9.92
N GLY A 88 -6.81 -8.18 -10.71
CA GLY A 88 -6.97 -8.01 -12.16
C GLY A 88 -7.91 -6.87 -12.52
N GLU A 89 -9.05 -6.76 -11.83
CA GLU A 89 -10.01 -5.64 -12.01
C GLU A 89 -9.40 -4.30 -11.60
N ILE A 90 -8.66 -4.25 -10.48
CA ILE A 90 -7.94 -3.04 -10.05
C ILE A 90 -6.92 -2.62 -11.12
N ALA A 91 -6.12 -3.55 -11.63
CA ALA A 91 -5.14 -3.25 -12.67
C ALA A 91 -5.80 -2.71 -13.94
N ALA A 92 -6.92 -3.31 -14.37
CA ALA A 92 -7.68 -2.83 -15.51
C ALA A 92 -8.26 -1.42 -15.27
N ASN A 93 -8.81 -1.16 -14.08
CA ASN A 93 -9.36 0.13 -13.73
C ASN A 93 -8.27 1.22 -13.68
N VAL A 94 -7.10 0.91 -13.11
CA VAL A 94 -5.93 1.81 -13.11
C VAL A 94 -5.48 2.13 -14.55
N GLY A 95 -5.49 1.12 -15.44
CA GLY A 95 -5.23 1.33 -16.87
C GLY A 95 -6.22 2.28 -17.53
N ASN A 96 -7.52 2.12 -17.24
CA ASN A 96 -8.57 3.00 -17.75
C ASN A 96 -8.43 4.44 -17.21
N ILE A 97 -8.09 4.60 -15.93
CA ILE A 97 -7.84 5.91 -15.31
C ILE A 97 -6.66 6.59 -16.02
N ALA A 98 -5.54 5.89 -16.21
CA ALA A 98 -4.37 6.44 -16.89
C ALA A 98 -4.69 6.88 -18.33
N ALA A 99 -5.42 6.04 -19.08
CA ALA A 99 -5.87 6.38 -20.44
C ALA A 99 -6.81 7.59 -20.44
N GLY A 100 -7.74 7.68 -19.48
CA GLY A 100 -8.63 8.81 -19.29
C GLY A 100 -7.87 10.10 -18.97
N THR A 101 -6.90 10.04 -18.04
CA THR A 101 -6.05 11.18 -17.68
C THR A 101 -5.25 11.68 -18.88
N GLU A 102 -4.65 10.79 -19.67
CA GLU A 102 -3.91 11.18 -20.87
C GLU A 102 -4.82 11.79 -21.95
N LYS A 103 -6.03 11.24 -22.13
CA LYS A 103 -7.04 11.84 -23.01
C LYS A 103 -7.42 13.25 -22.56
N SER A 104 -7.75 13.42 -21.28
CA SER A 104 -8.09 14.73 -20.71
C SER A 104 -6.94 15.73 -20.86
N ARG A 105 -5.69 15.29 -20.62
CA ARG A 105 -4.50 16.13 -20.81
C ARG A 105 -4.39 16.65 -22.25
N ARG A 106 -4.62 15.77 -23.24
CA ARG A 106 -4.63 16.17 -24.66
C ARG A 106 -5.76 17.13 -24.99
N GLU A 107 -7.00 16.85 -24.56
CA GLU A 107 -8.15 17.73 -24.83
C GLU A 107 -7.98 19.12 -24.21
N ILE A 108 -7.45 19.20 -22.99
CA ILE A 108 -7.13 20.48 -22.33
C ILE A 108 -6.02 21.20 -23.11
N GLY A 109 -4.97 20.49 -23.53
CA GLY A 109 -3.90 21.04 -24.37
C GLY A 109 -4.43 21.65 -25.67
N ASP A 110 -5.30 20.91 -26.38
CA ASP A 110 -5.94 21.37 -27.62
C ASP A 110 -6.81 22.62 -27.39
N ALA A 111 -7.60 22.63 -26.31
CA ALA A 111 -8.44 23.77 -25.96
C ALA A 111 -7.59 25.02 -25.65
N ILE A 112 -6.51 24.86 -24.87
CA ILE A 112 -5.56 25.94 -24.56
C ILE A 112 -4.88 26.45 -25.84
N GLY A 113 -4.48 25.56 -26.74
CA GLY A 113 -3.88 25.93 -28.02
C GLY A 113 -4.83 26.75 -28.90
N ARG A 114 -6.11 26.38 -28.95
CA ARG A 114 -7.14 27.17 -29.65
C ARG A 114 -7.36 28.55 -29.05
N LEU A 115 -7.40 28.64 -27.71
CA LEU A 115 -7.51 29.92 -27.02
C LEU A 115 -6.31 30.82 -27.33
N ASP A 116 -5.10 30.25 -27.35
CA ASP A 116 -3.88 31.01 -27.64
C ASP A 116 -3.86 31.57 -29.07
N ALA A 117 -4.28 30.77 -30.05
CA ALA A 117 -4.41 31.22 -31.44
C ALA A 117 -5.44 32.35 -31.59
N LEU A 118 -6.59 32.21 -30.93
CA LEU A 118 -7.70 33.18 -31.01
C LEU A 118 -7.34 34.50 -30.31
N GLU A 119 -6.64 34.43 -29.17
CA GLU A 119 -6.06 35.60 -28.51
C GLU A 119 -5.00 36.29 -29.38
N GLY A 120 -4.10 35.53 -30.01
CA GLY A 120 -3.08 36.07 -30.92
C GLY A 120 -3.70 36.81 -32.11
N MET A 121 -4.72 36.22 -32.73
CA MET A 121 -5.50 36.89 -33.79
C MET A 121 -6.14 38.18 -33.29
N SER A 122 -6.78 38.15 -32.12
CA SER A 122 -7.46 39.32 -31.54
C SER A 122 -6.49 40.46 -31.24
N ARG A 123 -5.31 40.16 -30.68
CA ARG A 123 -4.23 41.15 -30.47
C ARG A 123 -3.79 41.78 -31.79
N SER A 124 -3.56 40.95 -32.82
CA SER A 124 -3.13 41.43 -34.14
C SER A 124 -4.15 42.38 -34.80
N LEU A 125 -5.44 42.19 -34.56
CA LEU A 125 -6.50 43.07 -35.05
C LEU A 125 -6.53 44.40 -34.30
N LEU A 126 -6.37 44.37 -32.97
CA LEU A 126 -6.31 45.56 -32.13
C LEU A 126 -5.05 46.40 -32.41
N ASP A 127 -3.90 45.76 -32.64
CA ASP A 127 -2.66 46.47 -32.98
C ASP A 127 -2.75 47.21 -34.33
N ARG A 128 -3.68 46.80 -35.20
CA ARG A 128 -3.93 47.43 -36.51
C ARG A 128 -4.99 48.51 -36.46
N GLN A 129 -5.68 48.72 -35.33
CA GLN A 129 -6.68 49.77 -35.22
C GLN A 129 -6.02 51.16 -35.13
N PRO A 130 -6.50 52.14 -35.92
CA PRO A 130 -6.07 53.53 -35.78
C PRO A 130 -6.62 54.14 -34.48
N GLY A 131 -5.75 54.75 -33.66
CA GLY A 131 -6.15 55.38 -32.40
C GLY A 131 -4.96 55.74 -31.51
N ASP A 132 -5.24 56.30 -30.34
CA ASP A 132 -4.22 56.51 -29.30
C ASP A 132 -3.74 55.15 -28.78
N ALA A 133 -2.49 54.82 -29.08
CA ALA A 133 -1.85 53.57 -28.70
C ALA A 133 -1.89 53.34 -27.17
N ARG A 134 -1.91 54.40 -26.36
CA ARG A 134 -2.00 54.29 -24.90
C ARG A 134 -3.40 53.87 -24.46
N LEU A 135 -4.45 54.45 -25.03
CA LEU A 135 -5.84 54.09 -24.73
C LEU A 135 -6.14 52.64 -25.17
N VAL A 136 -5.66 52.24 -26.35
CA VAL A 136 -5.81 50.86 -26.83
C VAL A 136 -5.13 49.87 -25.88
N ARG A 137 -3.93 50.18 -25.37
CA ARG A 137 -3.24 49.31 -24.40
C ARG A 137 -3.94 49.25 -23.04
N LEU A 138 -4.42 50.39 -22.52
CA LEU A 138 -5.17 50.43 -21.26
C LEU A 138 -6.47 49.61 -21.36
N GLY A 139 -7.21 49.74 -22.47
CA GLY A 139 -8.42 48.96 -22.71
C GLY A 139 -8.17 47.47 -22.93
N ARG A 140 -7.00 47.09 -23.48
CA ARG A 140 -6.62 45.68 -23.69
C ARG A 140 -6.02 45.01 -22.46
N LEU A 141 -5.56 45.78 -21.47
CA LEU A 141 -4.83 45.25 -20.32
C LEU A 141 -5.55 44.08 -19.61
N PRO A 142 -6.87 44.08 -19.37
CA PRO A 142 -7.55 42.95 -18.74
C PRO A 142 -7.42 41.64 -19.54
N ALA A 143 -7.47 41.72 -20.88
CA ALA A 143 -7.29 40.56 -21.75
C ALA A 143 -5.83 40.06 -21.74
N ASP A 144 -4.87 40.99 -21.73
CA ASP A 144 -3.44 40.66 -21.63
C ASP A 144 -3.11 39.96 -20.30
N CYS A 145 -3.68 40.45 -19.19
CA CYS A 145 -3.57 39.83 -17.87
C CYS A 145 -4.24 38.45 -17.82
N ALA A 146 -5.42 38.27 -18.43
CA ALA A 146 -6.11 36.99 -18.49
C ALA A 146 -5.30 35.92 -19.25
N ALA A 147 -4.65 36.31 -20.36
CA ALA A 147 -3.76 35.45 -21.12
C ALA A 147 -2.52 35.04 -20.30
N TRP A 148 -1.92 35.99 -19.58
CA TRP A 148 -0.77 35.73 -18.73
C TRP A 148 -1.11 34.77 -17.58
N ARG A 149 -2.23 35.00 -16.89
CA ARG A 149 -2.77 34.10 -15.87
C ARG A 149 -2.96 32.68 -16.40
N ARG A 150 -3.60 32.54 -17.57
CA ARG A 150 -3.83 31.22 -18.20
C ARG A 150 -2.52 30.49 -18.45
N ARG A 151 -1.49 31.17 -18.95
CA ARG A 151 -0.17 30.58 -19.22
C ARG A 151 0.57 30.18 -17.94
N LEU A 152 0.52 31.00 -16.89
CA LEU A 152 1.09 30.63 -15.59
C LEU A 152 0.36 29.42 -14.97
N ALA A 153 -0.97 29.36 -15.08
CA ALA A 153 -1.75 28.20 -14.66
C ALA A 153 -1.38 26.95 -15.47
N SER A 154 -1.17 27.06 -16.78
CA SER A 154 -0.69 25.96 -17.64
C SER A 154 0.66 25.38 -17.18
N CYS A 155 1.53 26.18 -16.57
CA CYS A 155 2.78 25.67 -15.98
C CYS A 155 2.55 24.84 -14.73
N LEU A 156 1.62 25.24 -13.85
CA LEU A 156 1.30 24.47 -12.63
C LEU A 156 0.75 23.08 -12.97
N VAL A 157 0.05 22.94 -14.10
CA VAL A 157 -0.48 21.65 -14.58
C VAL A 157 0.47 20.92 -15.54
N GLY A 158 1.70 21.41 -15.73
CA GLY A 158 2.72 20.76 -16.55
C GLY A 158 2.45 20.77 -18.06
N LEU A 159 1.54 21.63 -18.54
CA LEU A 159 1.21 21.77 -19.96
C LEU A 159 2.13 22.75 -20.69
N MET A 160 2.87 23.58 -19.96
CA MET A 160 3.80 24.57 -20.48
C MET A 160 5.04 24.65 -19.60
N GLN A 161 6.20 24.88 -20.21
CA GLN A 161 7.43 25.07 -19.45
C GLN A 161 7.44 26.43 -18.76
N VAL A 162 7.92 26.47 -17.51
CA VAL A 162 7.90 27.66 -16.65
C VAL A 162 8.61 28.87 -17.30
N HIS A 163 9.70 28.63 -18.03
CA HIS A 163 10.44 29.70 -18.72
C HIS A 163 9.67 30.28 -19.91
N GLU A 164 8.80 29.49 -20.53
CA GLU A 164 7.97 29.89 -21.67
C GLU A 164 6.77 30.75 -21.22
N ALA A 165 6.17 30.43 -20.07
CA ALA A 165 5.13 31.27 -19.48
C ALA A 165 5.67 32.61 -18.96
N ALA A 166 6.87 32.63 -18.38
CA ALA A 166 7.51 33.84 -17.88
C ALA A 166 7.94 34.80 -19.01
N ALA A 167 8.33 34.27 -20.18
CA ALA A 167 8.81 35.07 -21.32
C ALA A 167 7.74 36.00 -21.93
N VAL A 168 6.45 35.75 -21.69
CA VAL A 168 5.32 36.49 -22.28
C VAL A 168 4.52 37.26 -21.23
N ALA A 169 5.15 37.57 -20.10
CA ALA A 169 4.57 38.44 -19.08
C ALA A 169 4.14 39.80 -19.67
N VAL A 170 3.08 40.37 -19.10
CA VAL A 170 2.65 41.74 -19.43
C VAL A 170 3.74 42.69 -18.97
N LYS A 171 4.55 43.19 -19.91
CA LYS A 171 5.67 44.07 -19.58
C LYS A 171 5.14 45.43 -19.12
N PRO A 172 5.57 45.93 -17.94
CA PRO A 172 5.22 47.27 -17.50
C PRO A 172 5.80 48.29 -18.49
N ASP A 173 4.93 48.99 -19.21
CA ASP A 173 5.32 50.06 -20.13
C ASP A 173 5.56 51.35 -19.32
N PRO A 174 6.68 52.07 -19.51
CA PRO A 174 6.93 53.34 -18.81
C PRO A 174 5.91 54.44 -19.16
N GLU A 175 5.20 54.34 -20.28
CA GLU A 175 4.14 55.30 -20.67
C GLU A 175 2.80 55.05 -19.97
N MET A 176 2.69 53.95 -19.21
CA MET A 176 1.49 53.64 -18.42
C MET A 176 1.39 54.52 -17.17
N PRO A 177 0.16 54.74 -16.65
CA PRO A 177 -0.03 55.34 -15.33
C PRO A 177 0.79 54.61 -14.27
N THR A 178 1.44 55.37 -13.37
CA THR A 178 2.35 54.83 -12.34
C THR A 178 1.71 53.70 -11.51
N ALA A 179 0.42 53.82 -11.19
CA ALA A 179 -0.32 52.80 -10.45
C ALA A 179 -0.44 51.46 -11.21
N VAL A 180 -0.67 51.51 -12.52
CA VAL A 180 -0.73 50.31 -13.39
C VAL A 180 0.66 49.70 -13.50
N HIS A 181 1.68 50.53 -13.73
CA HIS A 181 3.06 50.09 -13.85
C HIS A 181 3.56 49.37 -12.59
N ALA A 182 3.31 49.96 -11.40
CA ALA A 182 3.71 49.39 -10.12
C ALA A 182 3.05 48.02 -9.87
N ALA A 183 1.72 47.92 -10.08
CA ALA A 183 0.98 46.67 -9.88
C ALA A 183 1.44 45.56 -10.85
N LEU A 184 1.71 45.88 -12.12
CA LEU A 184 2.25 44.92 -13.08
C LEU A 184 3.68 44.47 -12.73
N SER A 185 4.51 45.36 -12.20
CA SER A 185 5.86 45.03 -11.74
C SER A 185 5.83 44.05 -10.56
N GLU A 186 4.97 44.30 -9.57
CA GLU A 186 4.77 43.39 -8.43
C GLU A 186 4.21 42.04 -8.87
N ALA A 187 3.21 42.03 -9.77
CA ALA A 187 2.72 40.79 -10.37
C ALA A 187 3.86 40.01 -11.06
N GLY A 188 4.74 40.70 -11.80
CA GLY A 188 5.91 40.10 -12.44
C GLY A 188 6.83 39.40 -11.44
N ALA A 189 7.16 40.09 -10.34
CA ALA A 189 7.99 39.53 -9.29
C ALA A 189 7.36 38.28 -8.63
N LYS A 190 6.03 38.27 -8.44
CA LYS A 190 5.32 37.08 -7.90
C LYS A 190 5.28 35.93 -8.90
N ALA A 191 5.14 36.20 -10.20
CA ALA A 191 5.23 35.18 -11.23
C ALA A 191 6.63 34.54 -11.29
N ASP A 192 7.69 35.34 -11.15
CA ASP A 192 9.07 34.83 -11.09
C ASP A 192 9.34 34.00 -9.83
N ALA A 193 8.79 34.43 -8.68
CA ALA A 193 8.84 33.66 -7.44
C ALA A 193 8.11 32.31 -7.61
N MET A 194 6.89 32.33 -8.15
CA MET A 194 6.12 31.10 -8.47
C MET A 194 6.96 30.16 -9.35
N ALA A 195 7.56 30.69 -10.42
CA ALA A 195 8.43 29.95 -11.31
C ALA A 195 9.63 29.30 -10.60
N ALA A 196 10.26 30.01 -9.66
CA ALA A 196 11.34 29.48 -8.85
C ALA A 196 10.86 28.34 -7.93
N HIS A 197 9.74 28.51 -7.25
CA HIS A 197 9.16 27.48 -6.37
C HIS A 197 8.72 26.23 -7.15
N VAL A 198 8.16 26.38 -8.35
CA VAL A 198 7.81 25.24 -9.23
C VAL A 198 9.08 24.46 -9.62
N ARG A 199 10.17 25.14 -10.00
CA ARG A 199 11.45 24.47 -10.31
C ARG A 199 12.05 23.75 -9.09
N ALA A 200 11.82 24.27 -7.90
CA ALA A 200 12.25 23.66 -6.64
C ALA A 200 11.28 22.60 -6.09
N ALA A 201 10.18 22.30 -6.81
CA ALA A 201 9.09 21.42 -6.35
C ALA A 201 8.44 21.84 -5.01
N ALA A 202 8.52 23.13 -4.66
CA ALA A 202 7.91 23.71 -3.48
C ALA A 202 6.45 24.14 -3.75
N TRP A 203 5.55 23.16 -3.93
CA TRP A 203 4.18 23.40 -4.41
C TRP A 203 3.33 24.35 -3.56
N GLY A 204 3.49 24.30 -2.23
CA GLY A 204 2.76 25.21 -1.32
C GLY A 204 3.18 26.67 -1.50
N GLU A 205 4.47 26.92 -1.64
CA GLU A 205 5.03 28.25 -1.87
C GLU A 205 4.70 28.75 -3.29
N ALA A 206 4.73 27.86 -4.29
CA ALA A 206 4.29 28.17 -5.64
C ALA A 206 2.82 28.61 -5.69
N ALA A 207 1.93 27.89 -5.00
CA ALA A 207 0.51 28.25 -4.91
C ALA A 207 0.31 29.61 -4.20
N GLY A 208 1.04 29.87 -3.11
CA GLY A 208 1.01 31.16 -2.43
C GLY A 208 1.50 32.32 -3.30
N ALA A 209 2.58 32.11 -4.05
CA ALA A 209 3.09 33.10 -5.01
C ALA A 209 2.09 33.37 -6.15
N PHE A 210 1.40 32.34 -6.65
CA PHE A 210 0.34 32.50 -7.67
C PHE A 210 -0.87 33.30 -7.12
N GLN A 211 -1.29 33.06 -5.88
CA GLN A 211 -2.36 33.84 -5.25
C GLN A 211 -1.98 35.31 -5.08
N ALA A 212 -0.74 35.59 -4.67
CA ALA A 212 -0.22 36.95 -4.58
C ALA A 212 -0.13 37.63 -5.97
N PHE A 213 0.24 36.88 -7.00
CA PHE A 213 0.20 37.33 -8.39
C PHE A 213 -1.21 37.73 -8.83
N GLU A 214 -2.22 36.90 -8.57
CA GLU A 214 -3.62 37.19 -8.92
C GLU A 214 -4.12 38.47 -8.23
N ALA A 215 -3.72 38.70 -6.97
CA ALA A 215 -4.09 39.92 -6.24
C ALA A 215 -3.54 41.18 -6.92
N HIS A 216 -2.25 41.18 -7.30
CA HIS A 216 -1.64 42.31 -7.99
C HIS A 216 -2.17 42.49 -9.43
N LEU A 217 -2.54 41.42 -10.12
CA LEU A 217 -3.26 41.54 -11.40
C LEU A 217 -4.60 42.25 -11.25
N ALA A 218 -5.37 41.93 -10.21
CA ALA A 218 -6.65 42.59 -9.95
C ALA A 218 -6.47 44.09 -9.66
N GLU A 219 -5.41 44.45 -8.93
CA GLU A 219 -5.03 45.85 -8.70
C GLU A 219 -4.66 46.58 -10.00
N ALA A 220 -3.86 45.94 -10.87
CA ALA A 220 -3.46 46.49 -12.16
C ALA A 220 -4.66 46.76 -13.07
N ILE A 221 -5.60 45.81 -13.14
CA ILE A 221 -6.83 45.93 -13.93
C ILE A 221 -7.68 47.12 -13.42
N LYS A 222 -7.93 47.20 -12.12
CA LYS A 222 -8.70 48.28 -11.51
C LYS A 222 -8.06 49.66 -11.75
N ALA A 223 -6.74 49.73 -11.64
CA ALA A 223 -5.99 50.96 -11.91
C ALA A 223 -6.08 51.37 -13.39
N ALA A 224 -6.06 50.40 -14.31
CA ALA A 224 -6.18 50.65 -15.74
C ALA A 224 -7.58 51.10 -16.14
N GLU A 225 -8.64 50.48 -15.61
CA GLU A 225 -10.03 50.91 -15.84
C GLU A 225 -10.25 52.35 -15.36
N THR A 226 -9.73 52.69 -14.19
CA THR A 226 -9.80 54.06 -13.64
C THR A 226 -9.05 55.06 -14.53
N ALA A 227 -7.89 54.69 -15.05
CA ALA A 227 -7.09 55.53 -15.93
C ALA A 227 -7.73 55.68 -17.32
N PHE A 228 -8.31 54.61 -17.85
CA PHE A 228 -9.03 54.60 -19.12
C PHE A 228 -10.25 55.52 -19.05
N ALA A 229 -11.07 55.40 -18.00
CA ALA A 229 -12.26 56.23 -17.80
C ALA A 229 -11.97 57.73 -17.61
N ARG A 230 -10.73 58.11 -17.26
CA ARG A 230 -10.29 59.51 -17.14
C ARG A 230 -9.74 60.08 -18.44
N ALA A 231 -9.38 59.22 -19.39
CA ALA A 231 -8.69 59.59 -20.63
C ALA A 231 -9.56 59.40 -21.89
N ALA A 232 -10.62 58.61 -21.81
CA ALA A 232 -11.70 58.49 -22.80
C ALA A 232 -12.77 59.56 -22.59
#